data_AF-A0A8K0XUM9-F1
#
_entry.id   AF-A0A8K0XUM9-F1
#
_cell.length_a   1.000
_cell.length_b   1.000
_cell.length_c   1.000
_cell.angle_alpha   90.00
_cell.angle_beta   90.00
_cell.angle_gamma   90.00
#
_symmetry.space_group_name_H-M   'P 1'
#
loop_
_entity.id
_entity.type
_entity.pdbx_description
1 polymer ?
#
loop_
_entity_poly.entity_id
_entity_poly.type
_entity_poly.pdbx_seq_one_letter_code
_entity_poly.pdbx_strand_id
1 'polypeptide(L)'
;MKLLSPTTSFTPEHHVLLLSLPPPPVPPLLLTVGMQLSLPHTPQELIPYAIAAAVLLTIACFVLRQWSSAPPQALHDNTPLGLHPQPPPPQTTRTSEHKTPNYEDEDEIEMIKEPAIDRTFVKQTYEAFLVLDVEATCMPGTDFNYPNEIIEWPVVLLRWKDKDAVGRANKLEVVDQFRSFVRPTWRPSLSPFCTALTGITQPDVDHAPPFTSLVWIFRDFLVRNGLVDAESGNPLVRFCWCTDGPWDIRDFVVKQCFISKIPIPHWISGDVMDVRRLVGRWQEKHTDPSKKPKAQGTFLPITRQLHLLGLAPFEGRQHCGIDDTRNVARIVIELARRGVRLRPNTPINPNRRWPWMGKYGKVLEHYVLYPPYPSSPGASPL
;
A
#
# COMPACT_ATOMS: atom_id res chain seq x y z
N MET A 1 52.22 41.11 27.80
CA MET A 1 51.61 41.92 28.88
C MET A 1 50.12 41.61 28.92
N LYS A 2 49.44 41.07 29.93
CA LYS A 2 49.69 40.49 31.28
C LYS A 2 48.60 39.39 31.39
N LEU A 3 48.94 38.10 31.53
CA LEU A 3 48.92 37.31 32.77
C LEU A 3 47.61 37.40 33.59
N LEU A 4 46.85 36.28 33.67
CA LEU A 4 46.62 35.48 34.88
C LEU A 4 45.58 34.36 34.64
N SER A 5 46.02 33.10 34.77
CA SER A 5 45.25 31.96 35.30
C SER A 5 45.45 31.90 36.83
N PRO A 6 44.57 31.29 37.66
CA PRO A 6 44.42 29.82 37.81
C PRO A 6 42.94 29.44 38.12
N THR A 7 42.44 28.19 38.20
CA THR A 7 42.78 27.04 39.05
C THR A 7 41.92 25.82 38.66
N THR A 8 42.46 24.65 39.01
CA THR A 8 42.02 23.25 38.96
C THR A 8 40.79 22.84 39.80
N SER A 9 40.03 21.84 39.33
CA SER A 9 39.41 20.69 40.08
C SER A 9 38.85 19.72 39.02
N PHE A 10 39.17 18.42 38.85
CA PHE A 10 39.35 17.21 39.68
C PHE A 10 38.06 16.58 40.26
N THR A 11 37.48 15.66 39.45
CA THR A 11 36.80 14.36 39.76
C THR A 11 35.47 14.33 40.52
N PRO A 12 34.62 13.27 40.41
CA PRO A 12 34.92 11.92 39.89
C PRO A 12 33.93 11.31 38.87
N GLU A 13 34.49 10.35 38.12
CA GLU A 13 33.80 9.38 37.28
C GLU A 13 32.91 8.46 38.13
N HIS A 14 31.64 8.34 37.76
CA HIS A 14 30.79 7.26 38.24
C HIS A 14 31.06 6.01 37.39
N HIS A 15 31.91 5.13 37.90
CA HIS A 15 31.96 3.73 37.49
C HIS A 15 30.62 3.06 37.80
N VAL A 16 29.77 2.89 36.79
CA VAL A 16 28.66 1.94 36.83
C VAL A 16 29.23 0.58 36.41
N LEU A 17 29.61 -0.23 37.38
CA LEU A 17 29.82 -1.66 37.24
C LEU A 17 28.46 -2.32 36.91
N LEU A 18 28.13 -2.44 35.63
CA LEU A 18 27.11 -3.37 35.16
C LEU A 18 27.68 -4.79 35.27
N LEU A 19 27.41 -5.42 36.42
CA LEU A 19 27.54 -6.86 36.61
C LEU A 19 26.69 -7.55 35.52
N SER A 20 27.36 -8.13 34.54
CA SER A 20 26.73 -9.02 33.56
C SER A 20 26.27 -10.28 34.27
N LEU A 21 24.96 -10.42 34.47
CA LEU A 21 24.37 -11.69 34.90
C LEU A 21 24.53 -12.71 33.76
N PRO A 22 25.00 -13.94 34.03
CA PRO A 22 25.05 -14.98 33.02
C PRO A 22 23.63 -15.39 32.61
N PRO A 23 23.40 -15.73 31.34
CA PRO A 23 22.09 -16.20 30.87
C PRO A 23 21.70 -17.52 31.57
N PRO A 24 20.39 -17.79 31.74
CA PRO A 24 19.92 -19.02 32.37
C PRO A 24 20.29 -20.27 31.54
N PRO A 25 20.46 -21.44 32.18
CA PRO A 25 20.83 -22.67 31.49
C PRO A 25 19.71 -23.14 30.55
N VAL A 26 20.06 -23.39 29.29
CA VAL A 26 19.22 -24.04 28.30
C VAL A 26 19.24 -25.56 28.56
N PRO A 27 18.09 -26.26 28.58
CA PRO A 27 18.06 -27.71 28.78
C PRO A 27 18.69 -28.46 27.58
N PRO A 28 19.35 -29.61 27.81
CA PRO A 28 20.05 -30.32 26.75
C PRO A 28 19.04 -31.12 25.91
N LEU A 29 18.89 -30.74 24.64
CA LEU A 29 18.25 -31.60 23.64
C LEU A 29 19.30 -32.04 22.62
N LEU A 30 19.63 -33.32 22.82
CA LEU A 30 20.34 -34.32 22.02
C LEU A 30 20.92 -33.95 20.64
N LEU A 31 22.19 -34.33 20.54
CA LEU A 31 22.90 -34.92 19.39
C LEU A 31 23.02 -34.11 18.09
N THR A 32 24.24 -33.60 17.92
CA THR A 32 24.97 -33.60 16.66
C THR A 32 24.74 -34.87 15.83
N VAL A 33 24.10 -34.71 14.67
CA VAL A 33 24.39 -35.51 13.49
C VAL A 33 24.73 -34.53 12.37
N GLY A 34 26.03 -34.32 12.15
CA GLY A 34 26.50 -33.81 10.88
C GLY A 34 26.30 -34.89 9.82
N MET A 35 25.15 -34.89 9.14
CA MET A 35 25.02 -35.62 7.88
C MET A 35 25.66 -34.76 6.79
N GLN A 36 26.93 -35.03 6.49
CA GLN A 36 27.41 -34.82 5.12
C GLN A 36 26.56 -35.69 4.21
N LEU A 37 25.78 -35.08 3.33
CA LEU A 37 25.11 -35.76 2.23
C LEU A 37 26.19 -36.20 1.22
N SER A 38 26.79 -37.35 1.47
CA SER A 38 27.57 -38.05 0.44
C SER A 38 26.59 -38.65 -0.58
N LEU A 39 26.83 -38.38 -1.86
CA LEU A 39 26.07 -38.99 -2.95
C LEU A 39 26.33 -40.51 -2.96
N PRO A 40 25.30 -41.35 -3.20
CA PRO A 40 25.47 -42.80 -3.22
C PRO A 40 26.43 -43.19 -4.34
N HIS A 41 27.45 -43.98 -4.00
CA HIS A 41 28.49 -44.41 -4.94
C HIS A 41 28.28 -45.83 -5.45
N THR A 42 27.29 -46.55 -4.89
CA THR A 42 26.96 -47.91 -5.32
C THR A 42 25.47 -48.08 -5.62
N PRO A 43 25.08 -48.98 -6.54
CA PRO A 43 23.68 -49.25 -6.88
C PRO A 43 22.81 -49.70 -5.69
N GLN A 44 23.38 -50.33 -4.67
CA GLN A 44 22.66 -50.76 -3.48
C GLN A 44 22.27 -49.61 -2.54
N GLU A 45 23.01 -48.50 -2.57
CA GLU A 45 22.70 -47.30 -1.77
C GLU A 45 21.54 -46.47 -2.38
N LEU A 46 21.16 -46.72 -3.64
CA LEU A 46 20.02 -46.06 -4.30
C LEU A 46 18.65 -46.66 -3.97
N ILE A 47 18.62 -47.88 -3.41
CA ILE A 47 17.40 -48.62 -3.08
C ILE A 47 16.45 -47.83 -2.16
N PRO A 48 16.89 -47.25 -1.02
CA PRO A 48 15.99 -46.49 -0.15
C PRO A 48 15.41 -45.24 -0.82
N TYR A 49 16.17 -44.58 -1.71
CA TYR A 49 15.69 -43.42 -2.47
C TYR A 49 14.66 -43.80 -3.53
N ALA A 50 14.86 -44.94 -4.21
CA ALA A 50 13.88 -45.47 -5.17
C ALA A 50 12.57 -45.87 -4.48
N ILE A 51 12.64 -46.46 -3.29
CA ILE A 51 11.46 -46.80 -2.48
C ILE A 51 10.72 -45.52 -2.05
N ALA A 52 11.45 -44.50 -1.56
CA ALA A 52 10.85 -43.22 -1.18
C ALA A 52 10.16 -42.53 -2.37
N ALA A 53 10.79 -42.52 -3.55
CA ALA A 53 10.21 -41.99 -4.77
C ALA A 53 8.95 -42.75 -5.21
N ALA A 54 8.95 -44.08 -5.12
CA ALA A 54 7.78 -44.90 -5.43
C ALA A 54 6.61 -44.62 -4.47
N VAL A 55 6.88 -44.48 -3.17
CA VAL A 55 5.84 -44.13 -2.16
C VAL A 55 5.24 -42.76 -2.45
N LEU A 56 6.08 -41.75 -2.73
CA LEU A 56 5.61 -40.40 -3.08
C LEU A 56 4.76 -40.39 -4.36
N LEU A 57 5.16 -41.15 -5.38
CA LEU A 57 4.41 -41.28 -6.64
C LEU A 57 3.05 -41.96 -6.40
N THR A 58 3.00 -42.96 -5.53
CA THR A 58 1.77 -43.68 -5.19
C THR A 58 0.78 -42.77 -4.44
N ILE A 59 1.28 -41.95 -3.51
CA ILE A 59 0.48 -40.94 -2.79
C ILE A 59 -0.05 -39.89 -3.78
N ALA A 60 0.79 -39.39 -4.69
CA ALA A 60 0.37 -38.42 -5.72
C ALA A 60 -0.73 -39.00 -6.64
N CYS A 61 -0.59 -40.26 -7.08
CA CYS A 61 -1.62 -40.93 -7.88
C CYS A 61 -2.94 -41.13 -7.11
N PHE A 62 -2.88 -41.41 -5.80
CA PHE A 62 -4.07 -41.53 -4.97
C PHE A 62 -4.81 -40.19 -4.83
N VAL A 63 -4.08 -39.11 -4.62
CA VAL A 63 -4.64 -37.73 -4.55
C VAL A 63 -5.28 -37.33 -5.89
N LEU A 64 -4.63 -37.61 -7.02
CA LEU A 64 -5.18 -37.30 -8.35
C LEU A 64 -6.44 -38.10 -8.68
N ARG A 65 -6.54 -39.37 -8.22
CA ARG A 65 -7.76 -40.18 -8.39
C ARG A 65 -8.93 -39.65 -7.55
N GLN A 66 -8.67 -39.11 -6.36
CA GLN A 66 -9.71 -38.48 -5.54
C GLN A 66 -10.25 -37.20 -6.19
N TRP A 67 -9.43 -36.49 -6.97
CA TRP A 67 -9.83 -35.27 -7.67
C TRP A 67 -10.59 -35.50 -8.99
N SER A 68 -10.42 -36.66 -9.62
CA SER A 68 -11.10 -37.00 -10.88
C SER A 68 -12.55 -37.51 -10.71
N SER A 69 -13.10 -37.53 -9.49
CA SER A 69 -14.40 -38.16 -9.19
C SER A 69 -15.55 -37.18 -8.92
N ALA A 70 -15.42 -35.89 -9.26
CA ALA A 70 -16.50 -34.92 -9.14
C ALA A 70 -17.32 -34.84 -10.45
N PRO A 71 -18.65 -35.09 -10.44
CA PRO A 71 -19.46 -35.05 -11.66
C PRO A 71 -19.79 -33.59 -12.10
N PRO A 72 -19.90 -33.30 -13.41
CA PRO A 72 -20.33 -31.98 -13.88
C PRO A 72 -21.84 -31.81 -13.82
N GLN A 73 -22.32 -30.71 -13.23
CA GLN A 73 -23.71 -30.27 -13.35
C GLN A 73 -23.94 -29.58 -14.70
N ALA A 74 -24.95 -30.05 -15.42
CA ALA A 74 -25.43 -29.53 -16.69
C ALA A 74 -26.21 -28.21 -16.50
N LEU A 75 -25.92 -27.20 -17.33
CA LEU A 75 -26.82 -26.08 -17.56
C LEU A 75 -27.83 -26.45 -18.65
N HIS A 76 -29.11 -26.41 -18.30
CA HIS A 76 -30.22 -26.43 -19.26
C HIS A 76 -30.61 -25.01 -19.65
N ASP A 77 -30.69 -24.79 -20.96
CA ASP A 77 -31.48 -23.75 -21.60
C ASP A 77 -32.96 -23.86 -21.19
N ASN A 78 -33.65 -22.71 -21.10
CA ASN A 78 -34.94 -22.50 -21.75
C ASN A 78 -35.47 -21.06 -21.51
N THR A 79 -35.50 -20.28 -22.59
CA THR A 79 -36.42 -19.15 -22.79
C THR A 79 -37.79 -19.72 -23.19
N PRO A 80 -38.91 -19.04 -22.85
CA PRO A 80 -39.70 -18.50 -23.96
C PRO A 80 -40.29 -17.11 -23.73
N LEU A 81 -40.53 -16.46 -24.86
CA LEU A 81 -41.22 -15.20 -25.12
C LEU A 81 -42.67 -15.19 -24.62
N GLY A 82 -43.18 -13.99 -24.30
CA GLY A 82 -44.53 -13.61 -24.73
C GLY A 82 -45.43 -12.85 -23.76
N LEU A 83 -45.74 -11.61 -24.17
CA LEU A 83 -47.03 -10.92 -24.09
C LEU A 83 -47.30 -9.90 -22.96
N HIS A 84 -47.72 -8.73 -23.46
CA HIS A 84 -48.07 -7.46 -22.81
C HIS A 84 -49.32 -7.54 -21.90
N PRO A 85 -49.53 -6.54 -21.02
CA PRO A 85 -50.56 -6.53 -19.99
C PRO A 85 -51.92 -5.99 -20.48
N GLN A 86 -53.00 -6.47 -19.87
CA GLN A 86 -54.36 -5.94 -19.99
C GLN A 86 -54.70 -5.05 -18.76
N PRO A 87 -55.37 -3.91 -18.93
CA PRO A 87 -55.82 -3.05 -17.83
C PRO A 87 -57.21 -3.44 -17.31
N PRO A 88 -57.54 -3.21 -16.02
CA PRO A 88 -58.91 -3.34 -15.52
C PRO A 88 -59.77 -2.07 -15.76
N PRO A 89 -61.11 -2.22 -15.86
CA PRO A 89 -62.06 -1.15 -16.20
C PRO A 89 -62.49 -0.27 -15.00
N PRO A 90 -63.22 0.85 -15.23
CA PRO A 90 -63.34 1.93 -14.26
C PRO A 90 -64.72 2.04 -13.57
N GLN A 91 -64.73 2.89 -12.54
CA GLN A 91 -65.86 3.59 -11.90
C GLN A 91 -66.71 2.85 -10.86
N THR A 92 -66.82 3.44 -9.66
CA THR A 92 -68.03 4.19 -9.28
C THR A 92 -67.81 5.01 -8.00
N THR A 93 -68.25 6.27 -8.06
CA THR A 93 -68.40 7.20 -6.95
C THR A 93 -69.62 6.81 -6.12
N ARG A 94 -69.50 6.81 -4.79
CA ARG A 94 -70.66 7.07 -3.92
C ARG A 94 -70.20 7.72 -2.60
N THR A 95 -70.71 8.92 -2.39
CA THR A 95 -70.73 9.67 -1.15
C THR A 95 -71.67 9.01 -0.14
N SER A 96 -71.27 8.95 1.14
CA SER A 96 -72.16 9.15 2.27
C SER A 96 -71.38 9.29 3.57
N GLU A 97 -71.64 10.40 4.26
CA GLU A 97 -71.32 10.65 5.66
C GLU A 97 -71.95 9.59 6.57
N HIS A 98 -71.27 9.26 7.68
CA HIS A 98 -71.71 9.48 9.07
C HIS A 98 -71.29 8.34 10.04
N LYS A 99 -70.88 8.79 11.23
CA LYS A 99 -70.72 8.10 12.52
C LYS A 99 -69.49 7.23 12.78
N THR A 100 -68.63 7.81 13.62
CA THR A 100 -67.67 7.16 14.50
C THR A 100 -68.32 6.15 15.45
N PRO A 101 -67.69 5.00 15.67
CA PRO A 101 -67.68 4.34 16.96
C PRO A 101 -66.30 4.47 17.60
N ASN A 102 -66.32 4.95 18.84
CA ASN A 102 -65.17 5.01 19.74
C ASN A 102 -64.76 3.57 20.10
N TYR A 103 -63.58 3.14 19.66
CA TYR A 103 -62.89 1.97 20.18
C TYR A 103 -61.52 2.46 20.67
N GLU A 104 -61.46 2.73 21.96
CA GLU A 104 -60.23 2.68 22.73
C GLU A 104 -59.87 1.21 22.84
N ASP A 105 -58.87 0.78 22.07
CA ASP A 105 -58.05 -0.37 22.45
C ASP A 105 -56.66 -0.19 21.85
N GLU A 106 -55.70 -0.32 22.75
CA GLU A 106 -54.27 -0.18 22.52
C GLU A 106 -53.76 -1.34 21.66
N ASP A 107 -53.09 -0.99 20.57
CA ASP A 107 -52.00 -1.77 20.02
C ASP A 107 -51.13 -0.77 19.23
N GLU A 108 -50.18 -0.14 19.93
CA GLU A 108 -49.03 0.47 19.26
C GLU A 108 -48.30 -0.66 18.53
N ILE A 109 -48.64 -0.84 17.25
CA ILE A 109 -47.77 -1.53 16.32
C ILE A 109 -46.50 -0.68 16.28
N GLU A 110 -45.50 -1.05 17.10
CA GLU A 110 -44.12 -0.62 16.92
C GLU A 110 -43.77 -0.96 15.48
N MET A 111 -43.83 0.06 14.61
CA MET A 111 -43.24 -0.04 13.28
C MET A 111 -41.79 -0.42 13.53
N ILE A 112 -41.46 -1.69 13.26
CA ILE A 112 -40.08 -2.14 13.13
C ILE A 112 -39.49 -1.22 12.07
N LYS A 113 -38.75 -0.19 12.52
CA LYS A 113 -38.00 0.66 11.62
C LYS A 113 -37.06 -0.29 10.91
N GLU A 114 -37.30 -0.51 9.62
CA GLU A 114 -36.33 -1.21 8.78
C GLU A 114 -34.95 -0.64 9.13
N PRO A 115 -33.98 -1.49 9.49
CA PRO A 115 -32.68 -1.01 9.94
C PRO A 115 -32.17 -0.05 8.88
N ALA A 116 -31.89 1.19 9.29
CA ALA A 116 -31.48 2.24 8.38
C ALA A 116 -30.32 1.71 7.53
N ILE A 117 -30.54 1.55 6.22
CA ILE A 117 -29.54 1.00 5.31
C ILE A 117 -28.28 1.86 5.47
N ASP A 118 -27.21 1.26 5.98
CA ASP A 118 -25.92 1.95 6.08
C ASP A 118 -25.42 2.25 4.67
N ARG A 119 -25.70 3.47 4.21
CA ARG A 119 -25.32 3.95 2.88
C ARG A 119 -23.81 4.08 2.72
N THR A 120 -23.03 3.97 3.79
CA THR A 120 -21.57 3.98 3.74
C THR A 120 -21.00 2.59 3.44
N PHE A 121 -21.77 1.53 3.63
CA PHE A 121 -21.35 0.15 3.36
C PHE A 121 -21.50 -0.18 1.87
N VAL A 122 -20.49 0.19 1.08
CA VAL A 122 -20.51 0.15 -0.39
C VAL A 122 -19.63 -0.95 -0.97
N LYS A 123 -19.91 -1.37 -2.21
CA LYS A 123 -19.10 -2.38 -2.92
C LYS A 123 -17.67 -1.90 -3.18
N GLN A 124 -16.69 -2.69 -2.76
CA GLN A 124 -15.24 -2.44 -2.87
C GLN A 124 -14.56 -3.55 -3.70
N THR A 125 -13.78 -3.15 -4.70
CA THR A 125 -13.19 -4.11 -5.65
C THR A 125 -11.90 -4.75 -5.14
N TYR A 126 -11.09 -4.03 -4.37
CA TYR A 126 -9.78 -4.51 -3.90
C TYR A 126 -9.90 -5.17 -2.53
N GLU A 127 -8.99 -6.11 -2.25
CA GLU A 127 -8.90 -6.82 -0.98
C GLU A 127 -7.86 -6.19 -0.05
N ALA A 128 -6.85 -5.54 -0.63
CA ALA A 128 -5.76 -4.91 0.10
C ALA A 128 -5.34 -3.58 -0.55
N PHE A 129 -4.75 -2.71 0.25
CA PHE A 129 -4.19 -1.43 -0.20
C PHE A 129 -2.78 -1.27 0.35
N LEU A 130 -1.84 -0.92 -0.54
CA LEU A 130 -0.46 -0.64 -0.20
C LEU A 130 -0.26 0.87 -0.26
N VAL A 131 -0.29 1.53 0.89
CA VAL A 131 -0.03 2.98 0.98
C VAL A 131 1.47 3.20 0.92
N LEU A 132 1.94 4.10 0.07
CA LEU A 132 3.36 4.35 -0.22
C LEU A 132 3.59 5.86 -0.36
N ASP A 133 4.68 6.34 0.24
CA ASP A 133 5.19 7.71 0.08
C ASP A 133 6.73 7.66 0.12
N VAL A 134 7.39 7.72 -1.04
CA VAL A 134 8.85 7.53 -1.11
C VAL A 134 9.59 8.83 -0.89
N GLU A 135 10.70 8.75 -0.15
CA GLU A 135 11.68 9.83 -0.16
C GLU A 135 12.72 9.57 -1.26
N ALA A 136 13.21 10.63 -1.88
CA ALA A 136 14.18 10.54 -2.97
C ALA A 136 15.28 11.62 -2.89
N THR A 137 16.45 11.32 -3.46
CA THR A 137 17.54 12.29 -3.56
C THR A 137 17.07 13.54 -4.30
N CYS A 138 17.40 14.71 -3.77
CA CYS A 138 16.98 15.98 -4.34
C CYS A 138 18.04 17.07 -4.19
N MET A 139 17.94 18.08 -5.04
CA MET A 139 18.88 19.22 -5.10
C MET A 139 18.10 20.53 -5.11
N PRO A 140 18.63 21.59 -4.46
CA PRO A 140 18.00 22.91 -4.50
C PRO A 140 17.92 23.42 -5.95
N GLY A 141 16.79 24.04 -6.30
CA GLY A 141 16.57 24.60 -7.64
C GLY A 141 16.27 23.58 -8.74
N THR A 142 16.09 22.29 -8.40
CA THR A 142 15.66 21.25 -9.34
C THR A 142 14.18 20.92 -9.16
N ASP A 143 13.56 20.37 -10.20
CA ASP A 143 12.16 19.94 -10.20
C ASP A 143 12.03 18.40 -10.27
N PHE A 144 10.81 17.91 -10.45
CA PHE A 144 10.52 16.49 -10.66
C PHE A 144 11.14 15.89 -11.94
N ASN A 145 11.90 16.64 -12.74
CA ASN A 145 12.69 16.09 -13.83
C ASN A 145 14.12 15.71 -13.43
N TYR A 146 14.58 16.01 -12.21
CA TYR A 146 15.89 15.57 -11.72
C TYR A 146 16.01 14.02 -11.75
N PRO A 147 17.23 13.44 -11.90
CA PRO A 147 17.44 12.00 -11.82
C PRO A 147 17.44 11.53 -10.36
N ASN A 148 16.30 11.69 -9.68
CA ASN A 148 16.15 11.29 -8.29
C ASN A 148 16.35 9.76 -8.14
N GLU A 149 17.00 9.37 -7.06
CA GLU A 149 17.09 7.99 -6.57
C GLU A 149 16.26 7.86 -5.29
N ILE A 150 15.45 6.82 -5.16
CA ILE A 150 14.70 6.53 -3.93
C ILE A 150 15.70 6.26 -2.80
N ILE A 151 15.47 6.87 -1.63
CA ILE A 151 16.29 6.73 -0.42
C ILE A 151 15.48 6.26 0.80
N GLU A 152 14.16 6.25 0.72
CA GLU A 152 13.27 5.59 1.68
C GLU A 152 12.12 4.90 0.96
N TRP A 153 11.81 3.67 1.37
CA TRP A 153 10.69 2.87 0.89
C TRP A 153 9.81 2.42 2.05
N PRO A 154 8.80 3.24 2.42
CA PRO A 154 7.82 2.91 3.44
C PRO A 154 6.52 2.37 2.82
N VAL A 155 5.90 1.40 3.45
CA VAL A 155 4.58 0.91 3.07
C VAL A 155 3.72 0.63 4.29
N VAL A 156 2.46 1.05 4.25
CA VAL A 156 1.41 0.64 5.19
C VAL A 156 0.41 -0.24 4.45
N LEU A 157 0.24 -1.47 4.92
CA LEU A 157 -0.73 -2.42 4.37
C LEU A 157 -2.08 -2.27 5.07
N LEU A 158 -3.13 -1.99 4.29
CA LEU A 158 -4.51 -1.96 4.75
C LEU A 158 -5.31 -3.13 4.19
N ARG A 159 -6.22 -3.70 4.99
CA ARG A 159 -7.24 -4.66 4.55
C ARG A 159 -8.60 -4.32 5.15
N TRP A 160 -9.65 -4.84 4.52
CA TRP A 160 -11.01 -4.73 5.04
C TRP A 160 -11.20 -5.64 6.25
N LYS A 161 -11.74 -5.08 7.32
CA LYS A 161 -12.12 -5.82 8.53
C LYS A 161 -13.52 -6.45 8.40
N ASP A 162 -14.38 -5.86 7.57
CA ASP A 162 -15.81 -6.11 7.57
C ASP A 162 -16.39 -6.41 6.18
N LYS A 163 -15.55 -6.87 5.23
CA LYS A 163 -16.01 -7.14 3.87
C LYS A 163 -16.97 -8.32 3.82
N ASP A 164 -18.19 -8.08 3.36
CA ASP A 164 -19.23 -9.11 3.25
C ASP A 164 -19.07 -9.98 1.99
N ALA A 165 -19.89 -11.03 1.90
CA ALA A 165 -19.87 -11.99 0.79
C ALA A 165 -20.16 -11.38 -0.59
N VAL A 166 -20.83 -10.22 -0.65
CA VAL A 166 -21.12 -9.50 -1.92
C VAL A 166 -20.10 -8.38 -2.19
N GLY A 167 -19.07 -8.28 -1.34
CA GLY A 167 -17.93 -7.39 -1.47
C GLY A 167 -18.18 -5.95 -1.00
N ARG A 168 -19.17 -5.72 -0.12
CA ARG A 168 -19.37 -4.41 0.52
C ARG A 168 -18.50 -4.30 1.77
N ALA A 169 -17.91 -3.13 1.99
CA ALA A 169 -17.06 -2.84 3.15
C ALA A 169 -16.95 -1.33 3.39
N ASN A 170 -16.71 -0.94 4.64
CA ASN A 170 -16.35 0.45 4.99
C ASN A 170 -15.29 0.56 6.09
N LYS A 171 -14.85 -0.54 6.71
CA LYS A 171 -13.79 -0.51 7.75
C LYS A 171 -12.50 -1.10 7.22
N LEU A 172 -11.53 -0.22 6.95
CA LEU A 172 -10.14 -0.61 6.76
C LEU A 172 -9.39 -0.64 8.09
N GLU A 173 -8.46 -1.56 8.22
CA GLU A 173 -7.50 -1.59 9.32
C GLU A 173 -6.07 -1.75 8.79
N VAL A 174 -5.11 -1.21 9.55
CA VAL A 174 -3.69 -1.43 9.32
C VAL A 174 -3.36 -2.86 9.75
N VAL A 175 -2.85 -3.66 8.82
CA VAL A 175 -2.50 -5.07 9.06
C VAL A 175 -1.01 -5.23 9.28
N ASP A 176 -0.20 -4.43 8.58
CA ASP A 176 1.25 -4.54 8.63
C ASP A 176 1.93 -3.26 8.10
N GLN A 177 3.21 -3.10 8.39
CA GLN A 177 4.02 -1.99 7.88
C GLN A 177 5.41 -2.49 7.46
N PHE A 178 5.95 -1.86 6.43
CA PHE A 178 7.31 -2.05 5.96
C PHE A 178 8.02 -0.71 5.91
N ARG A 179 9.31 -0.68 6.23
CA ARG A 179 10.17 0.47 6.03
C ARG A 179 11.58 0.00 5.74
N SER A 180 12.21 0.59 4.72
CA SER A 180 13.64 0.45 4.47
C SER A 180 14.19 1.77 3.95
N PHE A 181 15.35 2.18 4.43
CA PHE A 181 16.19 3.11 3.68
C PHE A 181 16.75 2.41 2.44
N VAL A 182 17.23 3.19 1.47
CA VAL A 182 17.75 2.68 0.21
C VAL A 182 19.03 3.42 -0.13
N ARG A 183 20.06 2.67 -0.49
CA ARG A 183 21.35 3.27 -0.85
C ARG A 183 21.34 3.76 -2.30
N PRO A 184 21.52 5.08 -2.55
CA PRO A 184 21.68 5.59 -3.90
C PRO A 184 23.01 5.13 -4.50
N THR A 185 23.02 4.89 -5.81
CA THR A 185 24.14 4.27 -6.55
C THR A 185 24.72 5.16 -7.65
N TRP A 186 23.94 6.08 -8.21
CA TRP A 186 24.43 7.05 -9.19
C TRP A 186 25.05 8.26 -8.49
N ARG A 187 24.38 8.84 -7.50
CA ARG A 187 24.92 9.90 -6.63
C ARG A 187 24.75 9.52 -5.15
N PRO A 188 25.70 8.72 -4.59
CA PRO A 188 25.57 8.16 -3.24
C PRO A 188 25.54 9.19 -2.11
N SER A 189 26.13 10.38 -2.32
CA SER A 189 26.17 11.43 -1.31
C SER A 189 24.92 12.29 -1.33
N LEU A 190 24.19 12.31 -0.21
CA LEU A 190 23.03 13.18 -0.02
C LEU A 190 23.45 14.64 0.03
N SER A 191 22.64 15.50 -0.57
CA SER A 191 22.85 16.95 -0.45
C SER A 191 22.40 17.44 0.93
N PRO A 192 23.00 18.52 1.47
CA PRO A 192 22.51 19.13 2.71
C PRO A 192 21.03 19.52 2.65
N PHE A 193 20.56 19.94 1.46
CA PHE A 193 19.15 20.22 1.21
C PHE A 193 18.27 18.99 1.40
N CYS A 194 18.67 17.85 0.79
CA CYS A 194 17.94 16.59 0.88
C CYS A 194 17.88 16.09 2.33
N THR A 195 19.00 16.12 3.06
CA THR A 195 19.02 15.74 4.48
C THR A 195 18.18 16.69 5.34
N ALA A 196 18.23 18.00 5.10
CA ALA A 196 17.39 18.94 5.86
C ALA A 196 15.90 18.75 5.60
N LEU A 197 15.52 18.49 4.34
CA LEU A 197 14.13 18.24 3.93
C LEU A 197 13.63 16.92 4.50
N THR A 198 14.33 15.82 4.24
CA THR A 198 13.85 14.46 4.56
C THR A 198 14.17 13.98 5.98
N GLY A 199 15.15 14.62 6.63
CA GLY A 199 15.70 14.13 7.90
C GLY A 199 16.60 12.89 7.76
N ILE A 200 16.74 12.33 6.55
CA ILE A 200 17.59 11.16 6.27
C ILE A 200 19.05 11.59 6.23
N THR A 201 19.87 10.91 7.03
CA THR A 201 21.29 11.19 7.16
C THR A 201 22.12 10.30 6.22
N GLN A 202 23.36 10.71 5.94
CA GLN A 202 24.25 9.90 5.11
C GLN A 202 24.47 8.48 5.68
N PRO A 203 24.69 8.28 7.00
CA PRO A 203 24.78 6.94 7.57
C PRO A 203 23.54 6.05 7.39
N ASP A 204 22.34 6.64 7.31
CA ASP A 204 21.11 5.89 7.08
C ASP A 204 21.12 5.21 5.70
N VAL A 205 21.59 5.91 4.67
CA VAL A 205 21.66 5.39 3.31
C VAL A 205 22.94 4.59 3.03
N ASP A 206 24.05 4.87 3.71
CA ASP A 206 25.31 4.15 3.49
C ASP A 206 25.21 2.66 3.85
N HIS A 207 24.48 2.35 4.93
CA HIS A 207 24.25 0.99 5.42
C HIS A 207 23.01 0.31 4.82
N ALA A 208 22.22 1.05 4.04
CA ALA A 208 21.00 0.54 3.43
C ALA A 208 21.28 -0.42 2.27
N PRO A 209 20.34 -1.33 1.95
CA PRO A 209 20.41 -2.11 0.72
C PRO A 209 20.31 -1.20 -0.51
N PRO A 210 20.99 -1.51 -1.63
CA PRO A 210 20.66 -0.87 -2.90
C PRO A 210 19.25 -1.28 -3.34
N PHE A 211 18.64 -0.48 -4.21
CA PHE A 211 17.25 -0.72 -4.67
C PHE A 211 17.05 -2.12 -5.28
N THR A 212 18.05 -2.67 -5.95
CA THR A 212 17.99 -4.03 -6.53
C THR A 212 17.78 -5.11 -5.46
N SER A 213 18.38 -4.96 -4.27
CA SER A 213 18.17 -5.87 -3.14
C SER A 213 16.86 -5.59 -2.42
N LEU A 214 16.50 -4.32 -2.26
CA LEU A 214 15.24 -3.90 -1.66
C LEU A 214 14.02 -4.54 -2.35
N VAL A 215 14.01 -4.60 -3.68
CA VAL A 215 12.92 -5.20 -4.45
C VAL A 215 12.61 -6.64 -4.01
N TRP A 216 13.64 -7.42 -3.67
CA TRP A 216 13.48 -8.79 -3.18
C TRP A 216 13.01 -8.82 -1.72
N ILE A 217 13.62 -8.01 -0.86
CA ILE A 217 13.22 -7.89 0.56
C ILE A 217 11.74 -7.47 0.66
N PHE A 218 11.31 -6.53 -0.18
CA PHE A 218 9.93 -6.08 -0.20
C PHE A 218 8.99 -7.11 -0.85
N ARG A 219 9.45 -7.89 -1.83
CA ARG A 219 8.67 -9.03 -2.33
C ARG A 219 8.38 -10.03 -1.21
N ASP A 220 9.33 -10.31 -0.33
CA ASP A 220 9.11 -11.20 0.82
C ASP A 220 8.05 -10.65 1.78
N PHE A 221 8.00 -9.32 1.95
CA PHE A 221 6.91 -8.65 2.66
C PHE A 221 5.54 -8.85 1.99
N LEU A 222 5.47 -8.84 0.66
CA LEU A 222 4.22 -9.12 -0.06
C LEU A 222 3.81 -10.61 0.08
N VAL A 223 4.79 -11.52 0.01
CA VAL A 223 4.56 -12.98 0.16
C VAL A 223 4.06 -13.31 1.56
N ARG A 224 4.74 -12.84 2.61
CA ARG A 224 4.35 -13.13 4.01
C ARG A 224 2.95 -12.61 4.35
N ASN A 225 2.51 -11.57 3.64
CA ASN A 225 1.19 -10.97 3.79
C ASN A 225 0.14 -11.55 2.84
N GLY A 226 0.45 -12.63 2.10
CA GLY A 226 -0.47 -13.30 1.19
C GLY A 226 -0.99 -12.41 0.05
N LEU A 227 -0.16 -11.48 -0.42
CA LEU A 227 -0.50 -10.60 -1.54
C LEU A 227 -0.03 -11.16 -2.88
N VAL A 228 1.12 -11.83 -2.88
CA VAL A 228 1.71 -12.45 -4.06
C VAL A 228 2.20 -13.86 -3.74
N ASP A 229 2.21 -14.71 -4.76
CA ASP A 229 2.71 -16.07 -4.66
C ASP A 229 4.24 -16.11 -4.54
N ALA A 230 4.75 -17.00 -3.68
CA ALA A 230 6.17 -17.10 -3.35
C ALA A 230 7.02 -17.55 -4.55
N GLU A 231 6.47 -18.44 -5.38
CA GLU A 231 7.19 -19.01 -6.52
C GLU A 231 7.02 -18.14 -7.76
N SER A 232 5.78 -18.02 -8.24
CA SER A 232 5.45 -17.32 -9.49
C SER A 232 5.50 -15.79 -9.36
N GLY A 233 5.37 -15.24 -8.14
CA GLY A 233 5.25 -13.80 -7.92
C GLY A 233 3.90 -13.22 -8.33
N ASN A 234 2.96 -14.02 -8.84
CA ASN A 234 1.66 -13.53 -9.29
C ASN A 234 0.81 -13.03 -8.13
N PRO A 235 -0.05 -12.01 -8.31
CA PRO A 235 -0.97 -11.56 -7.28
C PRO A 235 -1.93 -12.67 -6.84
N LEU A 236 -2.02 -12.91 -5.53
CA LEU A 236 -3.00 -13.82 -4.91
C LEU A 236 -4.34 -13.12 -4.64
N VAL A 237 -4.30 -11.80 -4.48
CA VAL A 237 -5.48 -10.95 -4.30
C VAL A 237 -5.34 -9.68 -5.14
N ARG A 238 -6.47 -9.02 -5.41
CA ARG A 238 -6.44 -7.67 -5.98
C ARG A 238 -6.00 -6.69 -4.91
N PHE A 239 -4.85 -6.07 -5.08
CA PHE A 239 -4.40 -4.94 -4.26
C PHE A 239 -4.20 -3.69 -5.10
N CYS A 240 -4.30 -2.53 -4.46
CA CYS A 240 -4.13 -1.22 -5.09
C CYS A 240 -3.08 -0.40 -4.34
N TRP A 241 -2.17 0.23 -5.07
CA TRP A 241 -1.23 1.19 -4.52
C TRP A 241 -1.92 2.52 -4.23
N CYS A 242 -1.63 3.13 -3.09
CA CYS A 242 -2.20 4.41 -2.65
C CYS A 242 -1.08 5.41 -2.38
N THR A 243 -1.09 6.55 -3.06
CA THR A 243 0.01 7.52 -3.02
C THR A 243 -0.53 8.96 -2.85
N ASP A 244 0.26 9.87 -2.28
CA ASP A 244 -0.09 11.30 -2.19
C ASP A 244 0.23 12.05 -3.49
N GLY A 245 -0.48 11.69 -4.55
CA GLY A 245 -0.22 12.20 -5.89
C GLY A 245 0.39 11.12 -6.79
N PRO A 246 0.74 11.47 -8.03
CA PRO A 246 1.15 10.46 -9.01
C PRO A 246 2.64 10.08 -8.91
N TRP A 247 3.47 10.85 -8.21
CA TRP A 247 4.92 10.88 -8.45
C TRP A 247 5.65 9.61 -7.99
N ASP A 248 5.29 9.02 -6.86
CA ASP A 248 5.92 7.81 -6.28
C ASP A 248 6.11 6.71 -7.31
N ILE A 249 5.01 6.26 -7.90
CA ILE A 249 5.04 5.14 -8.85
C ILE A 249 5.26 5.62 -10.28
N ARG A 250 4.61 6.71 -10.70
CA ARG A 250 4.68 7.17 -12.09
C ARG A 250 6.07 7.69 -12.46
N ASP A 251 6.76 8.30 -11.51
CA ASP A 251 8.01 9.00 -11.74
C ASP A 251 9.17 8.36 -10.97
N PHE A 252 9.13 8.30 -9.63
CA PHE A 252 10.27 7.83 -8.82
C PHE A 252 10.62 6.36 -9.07
N VAL A 253 9.64 5.45 -9.03
CA VAL A 253 9.87 4.03 -9.35
C VAL A 253 10.45 3.86 -10.76
N VAL A 254 9.91 4.57 -11.75
CA VAL A 254 10.36 4.45 -13.15
C VAL A 254 11.81 4.91 -13.29
N LYS A 255 12.16 6.06 -12.71
CA LYS A 255 13.54 6.56 -12.66
C LYS A 255 14.46 5.60 -11.94
N GLN A 256 14.04 5.12 -10.77
CA GLN A 256 14.85 4.23 -9.94
C GLN A 256 15.13 2.90 -10.65
N CYS A 257 14.13 2.31 -11.31
CA CYS A 257 14.32 1.08 -12.09
C CYS A 257 15.28 1.31 -13.26
N PHE A 258 15.18 2.45 -13.96
CA PHE A 258 16.13 2.82 -15.00
C PHE A 258 17.57 2.94 -14.47
N ILE A 259 17.79 3.69 -13.39
CA ILE A 259 19.12 3.88 -12.77
C ILE A 259 19.68 2.55 -12.26
N SER A 260 18.82 1.73 -11.65
CA SER A 260 19.17 0.41 -11.11
C SER A 260 19.34 -0.67 -12.18
N LYS A 261 19.03 -0.37 -13.45
CA LYS A 261 19.11 -1.29 -14.59
C LYS A 261 18.27 -2.56 -14.41
N ILE A 262 17.11 -2.43 -13.78
CA ILE A 262 16.15 -3.52 -13.63
C ILE A 262 14.84 -3.16 -14.32
N PRO A 263 14.07 -4.15 -14.84
CA PRO A 263 12.71 -3.90 -15.25
C PRO A 263 11.87 -3.50 -14.03
N ILE A 264 10.80 -2.75 -14.26
CA ILE A 264 9.82 -2.46 -13.21
C ILE A 264 9.19 -3.79 -12.79
N PRO A 265 9.25 -4.16 -11.49
CA PRO A 265 8.61 -5.38 -10.99
C PRO A 265 7.11 -5.37 -11.29
N HIS A 266 6.57 -6.49 -11.77
CA HIS A 266 5.19 -6.58 -12.24
C HIS A 266 4.17 -6.26 -11.14
N TRP A 267 4.49 -6.55 -9.87
CA TRP A 267 3.66 -6.22 -8.71
C TRP A 267 3.61 -4.71 -8.40
N ILE A 268 4.55 -3.90 -8.91
CA ILE A 268 4.48 -2.43 -8.84
C ILE A 268 3.62 -1.87 -9.97
N SER A 269 3.65 -2.49 -11.15
CA SER A 269 2.92 -2.02 -12.34
C SER A 269 1.39 -2.19 -12.30
N GLY A 270 0.83 -2.46 -11.12
CA GLY A 270 -0.60 -2.64 -10.92
C GLY A 270 -1.39 -1.33 -10.81
N ASP A 271 -2.58 -1.44 -10.21
CA ASP A 271 -3.53 -0.34 -10.05
C ASP A 271 -3.05 0.70 -9.02
N VAL A 272 -3.05 1.99 -9.41
CA VAL A 272 -2.63 3.11 -8.55
C VAL A 272 -3.76 4.11 -8.31
N MET A 273 -3.95 4.45 -7.05
CA MET A 273 -4.90 5.45 -6.56
C MET A 273 -4.16 6.64 -5.95
N ASP A 274 -4.21 7.77 -6.65
CA ASP A 274 -3.84 9.08 -6.10
C ASP A 274 -4.93 9.52 -5.12
N VAL A 275 -4.58 9.55 -3.83
CA VAL A 275 -5.49 9.83 -2.72
C VAL A 275 -6.01 11.27 -2.77
N ARG A 276 -5.21 12.22 -3.27
CA ARG A 276 -5.56 13.64 -3.37
C ARG A 276 -6.79 13.84 -4.25
N ARG A 277 -6.86 13.09 -5.36
CA ARG A 277 -8.01 13.12 -6.28
C ARG A 277 -9.28 12.61 -5.62
N LEU A 278 -9.18 11.61 -4.74
CA LEU A 278 -10.33 11.12 -3.98
C LEU A 278 -10.80 12.15 -2.96
N VAL A 279 -9.88 12.75 -2.20
CA VAL A 279 -10.22 13.80 -1.23
C VAL A 279 -10.85 15.01 -1.93
N GLY A 280 -10.28 15.46 -3.06
CA GLY A 280 -10.84 16.56 -3.86
C GLY A 280 -12.26 16.27 -4.34
N ARG A 281 -12.51 15.09 -4.92
CA ARG A 281 -13.86 14.68 -5.33
C ARG A 281 -14.83 14.52 -4.17
N TRP A 282 -14.34 14.03 -3.02
CA TRP A 282 -15.16 13.94 -1.82
C TRP A 282 -15.55 15.34 -1.34
N GLN A 283 -14.59 16.27 -1.29
CA GLN A 283 -14.83 17.66 -0.90
C GLN A 283 -15.82 18.35 -1.85
N GLU A 284 -15.68 18.19 -3.17
CA GLU A 284 -16.58 18.75 -4.18
C GLU A 284 -18.04 18.32 -3.99
N LYS A 285 -18.27 17.08 -3.54
CA LYS A 285 -19.62 16.55 -3.27
C LYS A 285 -20.21 17.04 -1.95
N HIS A 286 -19.36 17.41 -0.99
CA HIS A 286 -19.78 17.82 0.37
C HIS A 286 -19.66 19.33 0.60
N THR A 287 -19.28 20.09 -0.44
CA THR A 287 -19.25 21.55 -0.41
C THR A 287 -20.48 22.11 -1.13
N ASP A 288 -21.11 23.11 -0.52
CA ASP A 288 -22.21 23.87 -1.12
C ASP A 288 -21.82 24.37 -2.52
N PRO A 289 -22.61 24.09 -3.57
CA PRO A 289 -22.39 24.58 -4.93
C PRO A 289 -22.13 26.10 -5.03
N SER A 290 -22.75 26.90 -4.15
CA SER A 290 -22.58 28.36 -4.11
C SER A 290 -21.23 28.81 -3.56
N LYS A 291 -20.53 27.94 -2.83
CA LYS A 291 -19.21 28.19 -2.23
C LYS A 291 -18.08 27.48 -2.97
N LYS A 292 -18.36 26.91 -4.16
CA LYS A 292 -17.35 26.21 -4.97
C LYS A 292 -16.25 27.18 -5.40
N PRO A 293 -14.99 26.99 -4.95
CA PRO A 293 -13.88 27.67 -5.61
C PRO A 293 -13.85 27.23 -7.08
N LYS A 294 -13.45 28.14 -7.98
CA LYS A 294 -13.21 27.78 -9.39
C LYS A 294 -12.26 26.58 -9.43
N ALA A 295 -12.58 25.59 -10.25
CA ALA A 295 -11.82 24.35 -10.39
C ALA A 295 -10.39 24.63 -10.90
N GLN A 296 -9.52 25.04 -9.99
CA GLN A 296 -8.08 25.03 -10.17
C GLN A 296 -7.59 23.76 -9.49
N GLY A 297 -6.86 22.91 -10.22
CA GLY A 297 -6.24 21.68 -9.72
C GLY A 297 -5.35 21.98 -8.52
N THR A 298 -5.98 22.00 -7.35
CA THR A 298 -5.43 22.61 -6.15
C THR A 298 -4.43 21.63 -5.58
N PHE A 299 -3.21 22.10 -5.38
CA PHE A 299 -2.24 21.37 -4.59
C PHE A 299 -2.86 21.10 -3.22
N LEU A 300 -3.00 19.82 -2.87
CA LEU A 300 -3.73 19.37 -1.68
C LEU A 300 -2.77 18.56 -0.80
N PRO A 301 -1.94 19.23 0.02
CA PRO A 301 -0.97 18.54 0.86
C PRO A 301 -1.67 17.66 1.90
N ILE A 302 -0.98 16.65 2.41
CA ILE A 302 -1.49 15.70 3.42
C ILE A 302 -2.15 16.43 4.59
N THR A 303 -1.51 17.48 5.11
CA THR A 303 -2.04 18.32 6.20
C THR A 303 -3.42 18.92 5.87
N ARG A 304 -3.62 19.39 4.63
CA ARG A 304 -4.92 19.93 4.19
C ARG A 304 -5.94 18.82 4.00
N GLN A 305 -5.54 17.65 3.51
CA GLN A 305 -6.44 16.50 3.38
C GLN A 305 -6.96 16.03 4.74
N LEU A 306 -6.06 15.88 5.73
CA LEU A 306 -6.43 15.57 7.11
C LEU A 306 -7.45 16.57 7.66
N HIS A 307 -7.19 17.87 7.50
CA HIS A 307 -8.08 18.93 7.95
C HIS A 307 -9.45 18.88 7.25
N LEU A 308 -9.50 18.72 5.93
CA LEU A 308 -10.76 18.61 5.17
C LEU A 308 -11.59 17.39 5.59
N LEU A 309 -10.93 16.32 5.97
CA LEU A 309 -11.57 15.13 6.50
C LEU A 309 -11.82 15.22 8.02
N GLY A 310 -11.55 16.33 8.68
CA GLY A 310 -11.77 16.46 10.13
C GLY A 310 -10.98 15.44 10.96
N LEU A 311 -9.86 14.94 10.43
CA LEU A 311 -8.93 14.09 11.17
C LEU A 311 -8.04 14.94 12.06
N ALA A 312 -7.46 14.32 13.10
CA ALA A 312 -6.44 14.98 13.90
C ALA A 312 -5.24 15.38 13.01
N PRO A 313 -4.47 16.43 13.39
CA PRO A 313 -3.34 16.93 12.60
C PRO A 313 -2.31 15.86 12.23
N PHE A 314 -1.39 16.27 11.36
CA PHE A 314 -0.28 15.41 10.92
C PHE A 314 0.49 14.87 12.12
N GLU A 315 0.73 13.56 12.14
CA GLU A 315 1.48 12.86 13.19
C GLU A 315 2.89 12.53 12.69
N GLY A 316 3.91 12.89 13.47
CA GLY A 316 5.32 12.65 13.11
C GLY A 316 5.95 13.84 12.38
N ARG A 317 6.96 13.57 11.55
CA ARG A 317 7.71 14.58 10.80
C ARG A 317 7.27 14.58 9.33
N GLN A 318 6.92 15.74 8.76
CA GLN A 318 6.68 15.84 7.31
C GLN A 318 7.97 15.58 6.54
N HIS A 319 7.86 14.95 5.37
CA HIS A 319 8.99 14.47 4.56
C HIS A 319 9.81 13.40 5.30
N CYS A 320 9.14 12.61 6.13
CA CYS A 320 9.68 11.37 6.67
C CYS A 320 8.76 10.30 6.12
N GLY A 321 9.25 9.51 5.17
CA GLY A 321 8.36 8.74 4.30
C GLY A 321 7.41 7.84 5.08
N ILE A 322 7.86 7.21 6.17
CA ILE A 322 6.97 6.37 7.00
C ILE A 322 5.89 7.17 7.74
N ASP A 323 6.18 8.39 8.19
CA ASP A 323 5.20 9.23 8.87
C ASP A 323 4.19 9.77 7.86
N ASP A 324 4.64 10.21 6.69
CA ASP A 324 3.75 10.59 5.59
C ASP A 324 2.85 9.43 5.17
N THR A 325 3.42 8.24 4.95
CA THR A 325 2.67 7.02 4.60
C THR A 325 1.60 6.68 5.64
N ARG A 326 1.89 6.81 6.95
CA ARG A 326 0.89 6.59 8.01
C ARG A 326 -0.23 7.61 7.97
N ASN A 327 0.08 8.88 7.70
CA ASN A 327 -0.93 9.93 7.57
C ASN A 327 -1.80 9.74 6.32
N VAL A 328 -1.21 9.34 5.19
CA VAL A 328 -1.98 8.95 3.99
C VAL A 328 -2.86 7.73 4.28
N ALA A 329 -2.38 6.76 5.05
CA ALA A 329 -3.20 5.61 5.46
C ALA A 329 -4.42 6.04 6.29
N ARG A 330 -4.25 6.98 7.24
CA ARG A 330 -5.37 7.57 8.00
C ARG A 330 -6.42 8.21 7.07
N ILE A 331 -5.98 8.92 6.04
CA ILE A 331 -6.85 9.52 5.02
C ILE A 331 -7.63 8.44 4.25
N VAL A 332 -6.95 7.38 3.79
CA VAL A 332 -7.59 6.28 3.04
C VAL A 332 -8.63 5.54 3.90
N ILE A 333 -8.29 5.26 5.17
CA ILE A 333 -9.21 4.64 6.14
C ILE A 333 -10.45 5.52 6.34
N GLU A 334 -10.29 6.83 6.48
CA GLU A 334 -11.41 7.74 6.69
C GLU A 334 -12.30 7.88 5.45
N LEU A 335 -11.73 7.90 4.25
CA LEU A 335 -12.50 7.86 3.00
C LEU A 335 -13.33 6.57 2.91
N ALA A 336 -12.75 5.41 3.24
CA ALA A 336 -13.47 4.15 3.32
C ALA A 336 -14.64 4.20 4.31
N ARG A 337 -14.39 4.72 5.53
CA ARG A 337 -15.41 4.87 6.58
C ARG A 337 -16.59 5.76 6.14
N ARG A 338 -16.33 6.75 5.28
CA ARG A 338 -17.35 7.62 4.67
C ARG A 338 -18.08 7.01 3.49
N GLY A 339 -17.81 5.73 3.16
CA GLY A 339 -18.43 5.04 2.03
C GLY A 339 -17.91 5.48 0.67
N VAL A 340 -16.71 6.04 0.60
CA VAL A 340 -16.05 6.30 -0.68
C VAL A 340 -15.60 4.96 -1.28
N ARG A 341 -15.92 4.75 -2.56
CA ARG A 341 -15.41 3.60 -3.31
C ARG A 341 -13.93 3.83 -3.64
N LEU A 342 -13.05 3.01 -3.10
CA LEU A 342 -11.61 3.11 -3.32
C LEU A 342 -11.27 2.42 -4.65
N ARG A 343 -10.80 3.21 -5.63
CA ARG A 343 -10.53 2.75 -7.00
C ARG A 343 -9.31 3.47 -7.57
N PRO A 344 -8.53 2.80 -8.44
CA PRO A 344 -7.43 3.45 -9.13
C PRO A 344 -7.94 4.61 -9.98
N ASN A 345 -7.08 5.61 -10.09
CA ASN A 345 -7.37 6.85 -10.81
C ASN A 345 -6.13 7.47 -11.46
N THR A 346 -4.99 6.76 -11.39
CA THR A 346 -3.69 7.22 -11.88
C THR A 346 -3.12 6.18 -12.85
N PRO A 347 -3.07 6.48 -14.16
CA PRO A 347 -2.39 5.62 -15.10
C PRO A 347 -0.88 5.75 -14.92
N ILE A 348 -0.17 4.63 -14.99
CA ILE A 348 1.29 4.56 -14.97
C ILE A 348 1.78 4.26 -16.38
N ASN A 349 2.83 4.97 -16.82
CA ASN A 349 3.56 4.64 -18.04
C ASN A 349 4.96 4.15 -17.66
N PRO A 350 5.17 2.81 -17.58
CA PRO A 350 6.48 2.22 -17.29
C PRO A 350 7.58 2.64 -18.28
N ASN A 351 7.20 3.06 -19.49
CA ASN A 351 8.10 3.46 -20.55
C ASN A 351 8.34 4.98 -20.59
N ARG A 352 7.88 5.72 -19.58
CA ARG A 352 8.15 7.16 -19.47
C ARG A 352 9.66 7.41 -19.49
N ARG A 353 10.08 8.41 -20.26
CA ARG A 353 11.49 8.79 -20.37
C ARG A 353 11.69 10.27 -20.05
N TRP A 354 12.89 10.57 -19.54
CA TRP A 354 13.39 11.92 -19.31
C TRP A 354 14.61 12.17 -20.21
N PRO A 355 14.91 13.44 -20.57
CA PRO A 355 16.04 13.77 -21.45
C PRO A 355 17.37 13.18 -21.00
N TRP A 356 17.62 13.12 -19.68
CA TRP A 356 18.84 12.56 -19.12
C TRP A 356 18.94 11.03 -19.18
N MET A 357 17.89 10.31 -19.62
CA MET A 357 17.91 8.85 -19.69
C MET A 357 18.57 8.34 -20.97
N GLY A 358 19.85 8.02 -20.88
CA GLY A 358 20.62 7.36 -21.93
C GLY A 358 20.32 5.86 -22.11
N LYS A 359 21.23 5.15 -22.78
CA LYS A 359 21.14 3.70 -22.97
C LYS A 359 21.57 2.95 -21.69
N TYR A 360 20.96 1.80 -21.43
CA TYR A 360 21.35 0.85 -20.38
C TYR A 360 21.51 1.47 -18.97
N GLY A 361 20.56 2.31 -18.55
CA GLY A 361 20.56 2.96 -17.23
C GLY A 361 21.56 4.11 -17.07
N LYS A 362 22.23 4.55 -18.16
CA LYS A 362 23.16 5.67 -18.11
C LYS A 362 22.41 7.00 -17.91
N VAL A 363 22.75 7.73 -16.86
CA VAL A 363 22.35 9.14 -16.70
C VAL A 363 23.29 10.02 -17.54
N LEU A 364 22.70 10.90 -18.35
CA LEU A 364 23.41 11.82 -19.24
C LEU A 364 23.62 13.16 -18.51
N GLU A 365 24.80 13.33 -17.92
CA GLU A 365 25.15 14.46 -17.05
C GLU A 365 24.93 15.84 -17.70
N HIS A 366 25.07 15.95 -19.02
CA HIS A 366 24.88 17.24 -19.71
C HIS A 366 23.46 17.78 -19.55
N TYR A 367 22.44 16.90 -19.50
CA TYR A 367 21.06 17.31 -19.24
C TYR A 367 20.78 17.59 -17.76
N VAL A 368 21.65 17.14 -16.85
CA VAL A 368 21.55 17.44 -15.41
C VAL A 368 22.13 18.83 -15.13
N LEU A 369 23.26 19.17 -15.76
CA LEU A 369 23.93 20.46 -15.61
C LEU A 369 23.24 21.57 -16.42
N TYR A 370 22.69 21.23 -17.59
CA TYR A 370 22.04 22.15 -18.51
C TYR A 370 20.66 21.63 -18.90
N PRO A 371 19.66 21.74 -18.00
CA PRO A 371 18.32 21.24 -18.27
C PRO A 371 17.70 22.00 -19.46
N PRO A 372 16.99 21.30 -20.37
CA PRO A 372 16.45 21.91 -21.59
C PRO A 372 15.29 22.88 -21.33
N TYR A 373 14.75 22.91 -20.11
CA TYR A 373 13.71 23.82 -19.68
C TYR A 373 14.14 24.47 -18.34
N PRO A 374 14.04 25.80 -18.19
CA PRO A 374 14.29 26.44 -16.92
C PRO A 374 13.29 25.91 -15.88
N SER A 375 13.77 25.58 -14.69
CA SER A 375 12.95 25.23 -13.53
C SER A 375 11.89 26.32 -13.34
N SER A 376 10.60 25.94 -13.39
CA SER A 376 9.52 26.89 -13.16
C SER A 376 9.65 27.48 -11.76
N PRO A 377 9.73 28.81 -11.59
CA PRO A 377 9.77 29.42 -10.27
C PRO A 377 8.45 29.11 -9.56
N GLY A 378 8.50 28.25 -8.53
CA GLY A 378 7.33 27.87 -7.73
C GLY A 378 6.91 26.40 -7.80
N ALA A 379 7.66 25.52 -8.46
CA ALA A 379 7.53 24.09 -8.18
C ALA A 379 7.97 23.88 -6.72
N SER A 380 7.03 23.53 -5.84
CA SER A 380 7.36 23.13 -4.47
C SER A 380 8.47 22.09 -4.51
N PRO A 381 9.57 22.28 -3.76
CA PRO A 381 10.43 21.16 -3.45
C PRO A 381 9.56 20.11 -2.75
N LEU A 382 9.83 18.86 -3.08
CA LEU A 382 9.17 17.64 -2.63
C LEU A 382 8.42 17.78 -1.30
#